data_AF-A0A843BDS2-F1
#
_entry.id   AF-A0A843BDS2-F1
#
_cell.length_a   1.000
_cell.length_b   1.000
_cell.length_c   1.000
_cell.angle_alpha   90.00
_cell.angle_beta   90.00
_cell.angle_gamma   90.00
#
_symmetry.space_group_name_H-M   'P 1'
#
loop_
_entity.id
_entity.type
_entity.pdbx_description
1 polymer ?
#
loop_
_entity_poly.entity_id
_entity_poly.type
_entity_poly.pdbx_seq_one_letter_code
_entity_poly.pdbx_strand_id
1 'polypeptide(L)'
;MKYTTCASVAADTPEGMRRDLDMALESSKYAEIRLDYLDASGVGPFLESVSSRMGRIILTLRSRKEGGRFGGTEAERIRLLEGAATYGPFLLDVEYNTLLNNPGLRSSLNTDILASWHDLRGSPPVARLRRRMGEMGKYSDWIKMVVTADAGYGAAAILSLYAYRGRTNLVAFAMGDAGRFTRLCSMHLGCPFMYVSLGDPVAPGQYSLEDARRLSGVM
;
A
#
# COMPACT_ATOMS: atom_id res chain seq x y z
N MET A 1 22.11 5.83 2.37
CA MET A 1 21.30 5.43 1.20
C MET A 1 20.01 6.20 1.30
N LYS A 2 19.66 7.06 0.34
CA LYS A 2 18.41 7.82 0.40
C LYS A 2 17.24 6.86 0.18
N TYR A 3 16.36 6.71 1.17
CA TYR A 3 15.18 5.86 1.01
C TYR A 3 14.23 6.47 -0.01
N THR A 4 13.76 5.65 -0.95
CA THR A 4 12.58 6.00 -1.73
C THR A 4 11.36 5.94 -0.82
N THR A 5 10.53 6.98 -0.84
CA THR A 5 9.33 7.08 0.00
C THR A 5 8.05 7.05 -0.82
N CYS A 6 6.97 6.60 -0.18
CA CYS A 6 5.59 6.71 -0.63
C CYS A 6 4.79 7.38 0.49
N ALA A 7 4.31 8.60 0.28
CA ALA A 7 3.55 9.33 1.29
C ALA A 7 2.08 8.93 1.22
N SER A 8 1.49 8.50 2.33
CA SER A 8 0.06 8.16 2.39
C SER A 8 -0.79 9.43 2.55
N VAL A 9 -1.81 9.56 1.71
CA VAL A 9 -2.75 10.69 1.64
C VAL A 9 -4.15 10.17 1.92
N ALA A 10 -4.83 10.73 2.94
CA ALA A 10 -6.07 10.18 3.48
C ALA A 10 -7.02 11.28 3.99
N ALA A 11 -7.22 12.34 3.21
CA ALA A 11 -8.21 13.36 3.51
C ALA A 11 -9.63 12.86 3.19
N ASP A 12 -10.63 13.45 3.83
CA ASP A 12 -12.05 13.10 3.71
C ASP A 12 -12.80 13.88 2.61
N THR A 13 -12.17 14.92 2.04
CA THR A 13 -12.72 15.75 0.97
C THR A 13 -11.83 15.74 -0.28
N PRO A 14 -12.39 15.87 -1.49
CA PRO A 14 -11.59 15.97 -2.72
C PRO A 14 -10.58 17.12 -2.70
N GLU A 15 -10.95 18.27 -2.14
CA GLU A 15 -10.09 19.45 -2.01
C GLU A 15 -8.93 19.19 -1.05
N GLY A 16 -9.22 18.61 0.13
CA GLY A 16 -8.20 18.21 1.09
C GLY A 16 -7.24 17.16 0.51
N MET A 17 -7.78 16.17 -0.20
CA MET A 17 -7.00 15.10 -0.82
C MET A 17 -6.05 15.65 -1.88
N ARG A 18 -6.49 16.65 -2.66
CA ARG A 18 -5.65 17.31 -3.66
C ARG A 18 -4.50 18.08 -3.01
N ARG A 19 -4.80 18.90 -2.01
CA ARG A 19 -3.79 19.67 -1.29
C ARG A 19 -2.73 18.76 -0.67
N ASP A 20 -3.17 17.68 -0.03
CA ASP A 20 -2.27 16.75 0.64
C ASP A 20 -1.48 15.90 -0.38
N LEU A 21 -2.05 15.62 -1.55
CA LEU A 21 -1.35 15.02 -2.69
C LEU A 21 -0.26 15.94 -3.25
N ASP A 22 -0.50 17.24 -3.35
CA ASP A 22 0.49 18.21 -3.82
C ASP A 22 1.73 18.18 -2.90
N MET A 23 1.51 18.30 -1.59
CA MET A 23 2.57 18.18 -0.57
C MET A 23 3.28 16.82 -0.63
N ALA A 24 2.55 15.73 -0.88
CA ALA A 24 3.11 14.39 -1.02
C ALA A 24 4.06 14.28 -2.21
N LEU A 25 3.64 14.75 -3.38
CA LEU A 25 4.44 14.63 -4.61
C LEU A 25 5.61 15.61 -4.67
N GLU A 26 5.58 16.71 -3.92
CA GLU A 26 6.74 17.61 -3.73
C GLU A 26 7.80 16.99 -2.82
N SER A 27 7.40 16.20 -1.83
CA SER A 27 8.28 15.78 -0.73
C SER A 27 8.68 14.30 -0.76
N SER A 28 7.97 13.47 -1.53
CA SER A 28 8.13 12.02 -1.64
C SER A 28 8.10 11.55 -3.10
N LYS A 29 8.79 10.44 -3.42
CA LYS A 29 8.83 9.93 -4.81
C LYS A 29 7.44 9.50 -5.29
N TYR A 30 6.73 8.76 -4.45
CA TYR A 30 5.36 8.31 -4.71
C TYR A 30 4.39 8.88 -3.67
N ALA A 31 3.10 8.84 -4.01
CA ALA A 31 1.99 9.09 -3.09
C ALA A 31 1.00 7.92 -3.16
N GLU A 32 0.51 7.45 -2.02
CA GLU A 32 -0.61 6.50 -1.94
C GLU A 32 -1.87 7.28 -1.57
N ILE A 33 -2.87 7.24 -2.43
CA ILE A 33 -4.15 7.87 -2.20
C ILE A 33 -5.10 6.84 -1.61
N ARG A 34 -5.58 7.10 -0.39
CA ARG A 34 -6.57 6.29 0.32
C ARG A 34 -7.97 6.72 -0.08
N LEU A 35 -8.45 6.21 -1.20
CA LEU A 35 -9.79 6.48 -1.72
C LEU A 35 -10.89 6.05 -0.76
N ASP A 36 -10.62 5.13 0.15
CA ASP A 36 -11.57 4.69 1.18
C ASP A 36 -11.91 5.77 2.21
N TYR A 37 -11.20 6.90 2.23
CA TYR A 37 -11.51 8.07 3.06
C TYR A 37 -12.47 9.05 2.38
N LEU A 38 -12.61 8.99 1.05
CA LEU A 38 -13.55 9.81 0.31
C LEU A 38 -14.91 9.10 0.23
N ASP A 39 -15.96 9.90 0.18
CA ASP A 39 -17.27 9.41 -0.27
C ASP A 39 -17.19 8.93 -1.72
N ALA A 40 -17.95 7.88 -2.05
CA ALA A 40 -17.93 7.27 -3.38
C ALA A 40 -18.24 8.27 -4.51
N SER A 41 -19.10 9.26 -4.25
CA SER A 41 -19.44 10.34 -5.19
C SER A 41 -18.27 11.29 -5.45
N GLY A 42 -17.33 11.42 -4.50
CA GLY A 42 -16.15 12.27 -4.62
C GLY A 42 -14.98 11.63 -5.37
N VAL A 43 -14.95 10.30 -5.48
CA VAL A 43 -13.83 9.56 -6.10
C VAL A 43 -13.62 9.94 -7.56
N GLY A 44 -14.67 9.89 -8.38
CA GLY A 44 -14.59 10.21 -9.81
C GLY A 44 -14.08 11.63 -10.10
N PRO A 45 -14.74 12.68 -9.57
CA PRO A 45 -14.28 14.05 -9.72
C PRO A 45 -12.86 14.28 -9.22
N PHE A 46 -12.48 13.64 -8.12
CA PHE A 46 -11.12 13.70 -7.61
C PHE A 46 -10.11 13.11 -8.60
N LEU A 47 -10.33 11.88 -9.08
CA LEU A 47 -9.42 11.19 -10.01
C LEU A 47 -9.24 11.96 -11.33
N GLU A 48 -10.32 12.49 -11.90
CA GLU A 48 -10.28 13.34 -13.10
C GLU A 48 -9.32 14.52 -12.90
N SER A 49 -9.38 15.13 -11.72
CA SER A 49 -8.63 16.33 -11.39
C SER A 49 -7.13 16.10 -11.12
N VAL A 50 -6.71 14.84 -10.98
CA VAL A 50 -5.32 14.45 -10.71
C VAL A 50 -4.74 13.54 -11.81
N SER A 51 -5.50 13.31 -12.89
CA SER A 51 -5.19 12.37 -13.98
C SER A 51 -3.79 12.56 -14.61
N SER A 52 -3.32 13.80 -14.74
CA SER A 52 -2.00 14.11 -15.29
C SER A 52 -0.81 13.67 -14.42
N ARG A 53 -1.04 13.20 -13.19
CA ARG A 53 -0.01 12.87 -12.19
C ARG A 53 0.07 11.37 -11.87
N MET A 54 -0.70 10.54 -12.57
CA MET A 54 -0.94 9.13 -12.25
C MET A 54 0.33 8.27 -12.20
N GLY A 55 1.37 8.58 -13.00
CA GLY A 55 2.64 7.86 -13.04
C GLY A 55 3.47 7.87 -11.74
N ARG A 56 3.03 8.57 -10.68
CA ARG A 56 3.64 8.56 -9.34
C ARG A 56 2.66 8.17 -8.22
N ILE A 57 1.45 7.78 -8.57
CA ILE A 57 0.34 7.59 -7.65
C ILE A 57 0.02 6.11 -7.50
N ILE A 58 -0.11 5.66 -6.25
CA ILE A 58 -0.70 4.38 -5.89
C ILE A 58 -2.15 4.64 -5.48
N LEU A 59 -3.12 4.13 -6.22
CA LEU A 59 -4.54 4.23 -5.84
C LEU A 59 -4.91 3.05 -4.95
N THR A 60 -5.46 3.31 -3.77
CA THR A 60 -5.85 2.27 -2.81
C THR A 60 -7.28 2.47 -2.34
N LEU A 61 -8.11 1.44 -2.50
CA LEU A 61 -9.47 1.38 -1.97
C LEU A 61 -9.56 0.23 -0.94
N ARG A 62 -9.05 0.50 0.27
CA ARG A 62 -8.89 -0.49 1.33
C ARG A 62 -10.25 -0.85 1.96
N SER A 63 -10.55 -2.14 2.03
CA SER A 63 -11.75 -2.67 2.68
C SER A 63 -11.65 -2.59 4.20
N ARG A 64 -12.81 -2.54 4.89
CA ARG A 64 -12.85 -2.65 6.37
C ARG A 64 -12.22 -3.95 6.89
N LYS A 65 -12.26 -5.04 6.11
CA LYS A 65 -11.68 -6.33 6.48
C LYS A 65 -10.16 -6.29 6.58
N GLU A 66 -9.52 -5.39 5.83
CA GLU A 66 -8.06 -5.18 5.84
C GLU A 66 -7.66 -3.82 6.46
N GLY A 67 -8.55 -3.20 7.25
CA GLY A 67 -8.24 -2.02 8.06
C GLY A 67 -8.49 -0.66 7.39
N GLY A 68 -9.29 -0.64 6.32
CA GLY A 68 -9.74 0.57 5.65
C GLY A 68 -11.11 1.05 6.10
N ARG A 69 -11.61 2.10 5.45
CA ARG A 69 -12.87 2.77 5.79
C ARG A 69 -14.02 2.50 4.82
N PHE A 70 -13.75 1.87 3.67
CA PHE A 70 -14.74 1.67 2.63
C PHE A 70 -15.99 0.94 3.17
N GLY A 71 -17.13 1.63 3.13
CA GLY A 71 -18.38 1.17 3.74
C GLY A 71 -19.36 0.48 2.79
N GLY A 72 -19.09 0.52 1.48
CA GLY A 72 -19.96 -0.10 0.47
C GLY A 72 -19.79 -1.62 0.35
N THR A 73 -20.55 -2.21 -0.56
CA THR A 73 -20.48 -3.62 -0.93
C THR A 73 -19.21 -3.93 -1.73
N GLU A 74 -18.79 -5.20 -1.75
CA GLU A 74 -17.63 -5.61 -2.54
C GLU A 74 -17.85 -5.38 -4.04
N ALA A 75 -19.08 -5.54 -4.54
CA ALA A 75 -19.41 -5.27 -5.94
C ALA A 75 -19.25 -3.77 -6.30
N GLU A 76 -19.65 -2.87 -5.39
CA GLU A 76 -19.40 -1.42 -5.56
C GLU A 76 -17.91 -1.11 -5.53
N ARG A 77 -17.16 -1.74 -4.61
CA ARG A 77 -15.71 -1.56 -4.51
C ARG A 77 -14.99 -1.99 -5.79
N ILE A 78 -15.38 -3.13 -6.36
CA ILE A 78 -14.81 -3.62 -7.63
C ILE A 78 -15.09 -2.64 -8.76
N ARG A 79 -16.32 -2.13 -8.89
CA ARG A 79 -16.65 -1.12 -9.92
C ARG A 79 -15.79 0.15 -9.77
N LEU A 80 -15.55 0.60 -8.53
CA LEU A 80 -14.67 1.74 -8.28
C LEU A 80 -13.21 1.42 -8.60
N LEU A 81 -12.73 0.21 -8.32
CA LEU A 81 -11.38 -0.23 -8.72
C LEU A 81 -11.23 -0.27 -10.24
N GLU A 82 -12.23 -0.80 -10.96
CA GLU A 82 -12.24 -0.82 -12.43
C GLU A 82 -12.25 0.59 -13.01
N GLY A 83 -13.06 1.50 -12.47
CA GLY A 83 -13.04 2.91 -12.85
C GLY A 83 -11.74 3.62 -12.50
N ALA A 84 -11.11 3.30 -11.37
CA ALA A 84 -9.81 3.87 -10.98
C ALA A 84 -8.68 3.37 -11.89
N ALA A 85 -8.78 2.15 -12.39
CA ALA A 85 -7.77 1.55 -13.26
C ALA A 85 -7.64 2.28 -14.61
N THR A 86 -8.72 2.86 -15.12
CA THR A 86 -8.72 3.57 -16.43
C THR A 86 -7.86 4.84 -16.43
N TYR A 87 -7.52 5.37 -15.25
CA TYR A 87 -6.63 6.53 -15.10
C TYR A 87 -5.14 6.15 -15.20
N GLY A 88 -4.79 4.86 -15.25
CA GLY A 88 -3.40 4.39 -15.40
C GLY A 88 -2.45 4.84 -14.28
N PRO A 89 -2.78 4.57 -13.00
CA PRO A 89 -1.89 4.89 -11.88
C PRO A 89 -0.57 4.12 -11.98
N PHE A 90 0.47 4.60 -11.30
CA PHE A 90 1.73 3.86 -11.12
C PHE A 90 1.45 2.44 -10.60
N LEU A 91 0.57 2.33 -9.60
CA LEU A 91 0.03 1.05 -9.14
C LEU A 91 -1.43 1.22 -8.70
N LEU A 92 -2.26 0.23 -8.98
CA LEU A 92 -3.56 0.07 -8.34
C LEU A 92 -3.45 -0.99 -7.24
N ASP A 93 -3.65 -0.63 -5.97
CA ASP A 93 -3.68 -1.60 -4.87
C ASP A 93 -4.98 -2.40 -4.90
N VAL A 94 -4.84 -3.72 -5.07
CA VAL A 94 -5.96 -4.66 -5.07
C VAL A 94 -5.68 -5.77 -4.07
N GLU A 95 -6.61 -5.94 -3.12
CA GLU A 95 -6.52 -6.97 -2.08
C GLU A 95 -6.51 -8.38 -2.70
N TYR A 96 -5.59 -9.23 -2.24
CA TYR A 96 -5.43 -10.60 -2.72
C TYR A 96 -6.73 -11.41 -2.62
N ASN A 97 -7.47 -11.25 -1.52
CA ASN A 97 -8.74 -11.95 -1.34
C ASN A 97 -9.79 -11.51 -2.40
N THR A 98 -9.73 -10.27 -2.88
CA THR A 98 -10.61 -9.78 -3.96
C THR A 98 -10.23 -10.38 -5.29
N LEU A 99 -8.93 -10.46 -5.60
CA LEU A 99 -8.43 -11.13 -6.79
C LEU A 99 -8.76 -12.64 -6.80
N LEU A 100 -8.63 -13.29 -5.65
CA LEU A 100 -8.89 -14.72 -5.49
C LEU A 100 -10.38 -15.06 -5.69
N ASN A 101 -11.27 -14.23 -5.13
CA ASN A 101 -12.72 -14.49 -5.15
C ASN A 101 -13.41 -14.03 -6.44
N ASN A 102 -12.73 -13.29 -7.31
CA ASN A 102 -13.30 -12.76 -8.55
C ASN A 102 -12.42 -13.15 -9.75
N PRO A 103 -12.57 -14.40 -10.26
CA PRO A 103 -11.85 -14.83 -11.46
C PRO A 103 -12.12 -13.87 -12.62
N GLY A 104 -11.05 -13.38 -13.25
CA GLY A 104 -11.14 -12.44 -14.37
C GLY A 104 -10.91 -10.97 -13.99
N LEU A 105 -11.03 -10.59 -12.71
CA LEU A 105 -10.80 -9.21 -12.27
C LEU A 105 -9.40 -8.70 -12.63
N ARG A 106 -8.37 -9.53 -12.44
CA ARG A 106 -7.00 -9.15 -12.82
C ARG A 106 -6.92 -8.72 -14.29
N SER A 107 -7.60 -9.46 -15.17
CA SER A 107 -7.59 -9.20 -16.61
C SER A 107 -8.42 -7.97 -16.99
N SER A 108 -9.47 -7.62 -16.24
CA SER A 108 -10.31 -6.45 -16.54
C SER A 108 -9.65 -5.12 -16.21
N LEU A 109 -8.75 -5.09 -15.21
CA LEU A 109 -8.17 -3.83 -14.71
C LEU A 109 -7.14 -3.18 -15.65
N ASN A 110 -6.54 -3.91 -16.60
CA ASN A 110 -5.60 -3.39 -17.62
C ASN A 110 -4.58 -2.31 -17.13
N THR A 111 -4.08 -2.44 -15.90
CA THR A 111 -3.08 -1.56 -15.29
C THR A 111 -2.10 -2.40 -14.46
N ASP A 112 -0.99 -1.80 -14.05
CA ASP A 112 -0.09 -2.39 -13.04
C ASP A 112 -0.77 -2.39 -11.67
N ILE A 113 -0.75 -3.55 -11.02
CA ILE A 113 -1.46 -3.77 -9.74
C ILE A 113 -0.46 -4.04 -8.64
N LEU A 114 -0.68 -3.46 -7.47
CA LEU A 114 -0.07 -3.90 -6.23
C LEU A 114 -0.99 -4.93 -5.57
N ALA A 115 -0.65 -6.22 -5.70
CA ALA A 115 -1.41 -7.26 -5.01
C ALA A 115 -1.11 -7.16 -3.50
N SER A 116 -2.10 -6.78 -2.71
CA SER A 116 -1.91 -6.47 -1.29
C SER A 116 -2.60 -7.47 -0.38
N TRP A 117 -2.03 -7.70 0.80
CA TRP A 117 -2.65 -8.54 1.82
C TRP A 117 -2.25 -8.08 3.21
N HIS A 118 -3.23 -7.93 4.09
CA HIS A 118 -3.05 -7.52 5.48
C HIS A 118 -3.57 -8.60 6.44
N ASP A 119 -2.76 -9.01 7.41
CA ASP A 119 -3.20 -9.82 8.55
C ASP A 119 -3.20 -8.98 9.82
N LEU A 120 -4.39 -8.48 10.18
CA LEU A 120 -4.56 -7.63 11.35
C LEU A 120 -4.47 -8.41 12.67
N ARG A 121 -4.58 -9.75 12.63
CA ARG A 121 -4.70 -10.60 13.84
C ARG A 121 -3.36 -11.07 14.39
N GLY A 122 -2.31 -11.10 13.56
CA GLY A 122 -1.02 -11.61 13.98
C GLY A 122 -0.11 -11.97 12.81
N SER A 123 1.11 -12.42 13.13
CA SER A 123 2.08 -12.87 12.14
C SER A 123 2.00 -14.38 11.96
N PRO A 124 1.59 -14.87 10.77
CA PRO A 124 1.60 -16.30 10.49
C PRO A 124 3.03 -16.86 10.38
N PRO A 125 3.19 -18.20 10.46
CA PRO A 125 4.48 -18.84 10.23
C PRO A 125 5.04 -18.53 8.84
N VAL A 126 6.37 -18.49 8.73
CA VAL A 126 7.10 -18.19 7.48
C VAL A 126 6.62 -19.04 6.30
N ALA A 127 6.34 -20.34 6.51
CA ALA A 127 5.85 -21.22 5.46
C ALA A 127 4.50 -20.76 4.87
N ARG A 128 3.58 -20.25 5.70
CA ARG A 128 2.29 -19.70 5.24
C ARG A 128 2.49 -18.38 4.52
N LEU A 129 3.38 -17.52 5.03
CA LEU A 129 3.73 -16.25 4.37
C LEU A 129 4.35 -16.48 2.98
N ARG A 130 5.31 -17.40 2.86
CA ARG A 130 5.94 -17.76 1.58
C ARG A 130 4.94 -18.31 0.58
N ARG A 131 4.06 -19.23 1.02
CA ARG A 131 3.00 -19.76 0.15
C ARG A 131 2.10 -18.63 -0.35
N ARG A 132 1.69 -17.73 0.54
CA ARG A 132 0.87 -16.56 0.19
C ARG A 132 1.55 -15.64 -0.81
N MET A 133 2.82 -15.33 -0.61
CA MET A 133 3.62 -14.54 -1.55
C MET A 133 3.64 -15.20 -2.94
N GLY A 134 3.83 -16.53 -3.01
CA GLY A 134 3.80 -17.27 -4.28
C GLY A 134 2.41 -17.29 -4.94
N GLU A 135 1.33 -17.37 -4.16
CA GLU A 135 -0.04 -17.27 -4.68
C GLU A 135 -0.34 -15.86 -5.23
N MET A 136 0.06 -14.82 -4.51
CA MET A 136 -0.09 -13.42 -4.93
C MET A 136 0.73 -13.12 -6.19
N GLY A 137 1.92 -13.73 -6.33
CA GLY A 137 2.78 -13.60 -7.51
C GLY A 137 2.17 -14.10 -8.82
N LYS A 138 1.05 -14.84 -8.76
CA LYS A 138 0.28 -15.22 -9.96
C LYS A 138 -0.49 -14.04 -10.57
N TYR A 139 -0.69 -12.97 -9.80
CA TYR A 139 -1.50 -11.81 -10.19
C TYR A 139 -0.65 -10.57 -10.48
N SER A 140 0.50 -10.42 -9.81
CA SER A 140 1.39 -9.28 -9.98
C SER A 140 2.82 -9.55 -9.52
N ASP A 141 3.78 -8.90 -10.17
CA ASP A 141 5.16 -8.79 -9.71
C ASP A 141 5.35 -7.74 -8.60
N TRP A 142 4.32 -6.95 -8.30
CA TRP A 142 4.26 -6.05 -7.16
C TRP A 142 3.39 -6.63 -6.05
N ILE A 143 4.00 -6.94 -4.92
CA ILE A 143 3.34 -7.62 -3.79
C ILE A 143 3.52 -6.79 -2.52
N LYS A 144 2.41 -6.52 -1.80
CA LYS A 144 2.41 -5.90 -0.48
C LYS A 144 1.89 -6.87 0.57
N MET A 145 2.70 -7.20 1.57
CA MET A 145 2.31 -8.09 2.67
C MET A 145 2.57 -7.42 4.01
N VAL A 146 1.50 -7.13 4.74
CA VAL A 146 1.58 -6.46 6.04
C VAL A 146 0.95 -7.36 7.10
N VAL A 147 1.62 -7.53 8.22
CA VAL A 147 1.12 -8.32 9.35
C VAL A 147 1.17 -7.47 10.62
N THR A 148 0.28 -7.73 11.57
CA THR A 148 0.48 -7.28 12.95
C THR A 148 1.46 -8.25 13.61
N ALA A 149 2.61 -7.76 14.09
CA ALA A 149 3.59 -8.60 14.76
C ALA A 149 4.12 -7.93 16.04
N ASP A 150 4.48 -8.76 17.01
CA ASP A 150 5.37 -8.35 18.09
C ASP A 150 6.81 -8.14 17.57
N ALA A 151 7.67 -7.59 18.42
CA ALA A 151 9.08 -7.36 18.09
C ALA A 151 9.91 -8.67 18.00
N GLY A 152 9.28 -9.85 18.08
CA GLY A 152 9.92 -11.15 18.11
C GLY A 152 9.81 -11.92 16.79
N TYR A 153 9.34 -13.17 16.88
CA TYR A 153 9.30 -14.09 15.75
C TYR A 153 8.49 -13.53 14.57
N GLY A 154 7.41 -12.78 14.83
CA GLY A 154 6.59 -12.24 13.76
C GLY A 154 7.32 -11.23 12.87
N ALA A 155 8.09 -10.33 13.49
CA ALA A 155 8.93 -9.38 12.77
C ALA A 155 10.01 -10.07 11.91
N ALA A 156 10.69 -11.08 12.48
CA ALA A 156 11.66 -11.87 11.73
C ALA A 156 11.00 -12.66 10.58
N ALA A 157 9.81 -13.20 10.81
CA ALA A 157 9.09 -13.99 9.83
C ALA A 157 8.72 -13.18 8.58
N ILE A 158 8.16 -11.98 8.75
CA ILE A 158 7.80 -11.12 7.61
C ILE A 158 9.03 -10.61 6.86
N LEU A 159 10.11 -10.25 7.57
CA LEU A 159 11.37 -9.82 6.95
C LEU A 159 12.08 -10.96 6.20
N SER A 160 11.92 -12.22 6.63
CA SER A 160 12.51 -13.36 5.94
C SER A 160 12.02 -13.52 4.49
N LEU A 161 10.86 -12.96 4.14
CA LEU A 161 10.31 -13.03 2.79
C LEU A 161 11.22 -12.37 1.75
N TYR A 162 12.02 -11.38 2.13
CA TYR A 162 12.96 -10.73 1.23
C TYR A 162 14.02 -11.70 0.67
N ALA A 163 14.35 -12.78 1.39
CA ALA A 163 15.25 -13.82 0.90
C ALA A 163 14.62 -14.70 -0.19
N TYR A 164 13.29 -14.69 -0.31
CA TYR A 164 12.52 -15.53 -1.23
C TYR A 164 11.86 -14.74 -2.36
N ARG A 165 12.03 -13.41 -2.42
CA ARG A 165 11.27 -12.55 -3.34
C ARG A 165 11.63 -12.73 -4.81
N GLY A 166 12.79 -13.28 -5.14
CA GLY A 166 13.27 -13.37 -6.53
C GLY A 166 13.26 -11.99 -7.21
N ARG A 167 12.48 -11.85 -8.29
CA ARG A 167 12.32 -10.59 -9.05
C ARG A 167 11.13 -9.74 -8.61
N THR A 168 10.34 -10.21 -7.65
CA THR A 168 9.16 -9.50 -7.15
C THR A 168 9.56 -8.21 -6.45
N ASN A 169 8.87 -7.12 -6.79
CA ASN A 169 8.88 -5.86 -6.07
C ASN A 169 8.07 -6.02 -4.77
N LEU A 170 8.74 -6.51 -3.73
CA LEU A 170 8.12 -6.86 -2.46
C LEU A 170 8.11 -5.69 -1.49
N VAL A 171 6.93 -5.31 -1.02
CA VAL A 171 6.71 -4.42 0.13
C VAL A 171 6.17 -5.25 1.30
N ALA A 172 7.07 -5.77 2.13
CA ALA A 172 6.74 -6.56 3.31
C ALA A 172 7.29 -5.95 4.61
N PHE A 173 6.42 -5.76 5.60
CA PHE A 173 6.79 -5.27 6.94
C PHE A 173 5.67 -5.56 7.96
N ALA A 174 5.98 -5.39 9.25
CA ALA A 174 5.01 -5.46 10.32
C ALA A 174 4.43 -4.08 10.68
N MET A 175 3.14 -4.04 11.00
CA MET A 175 2.46 -2.85 11.53
C MET A 175 2.43 -2.85 13.07
N GLY A 176 2.12 -1.69 13.64
CA GLY A 176 2.14 -1.46 15.09
C GLY A 176 3.52 -1.04 15.59
N ASP A 177 3.56 -0.47 16.81
CA ASP A 177 4.78 0.14 17.34
C ASP A 177 5.90 -0.88 17.54
N ALA A 178 5.57 -2.08 18.02
CA ALA A 178 6.52 -3.18 18.16
C ALA A 178 7.14 -3.62 16.82
N GLY A 179 6.38 -3.53 15.72
CA GLY A 179 6.81 -3.87 14.38
C GLY A 179 7.45 -2.71 13.61
N ARG A 180 7.44 -1.48 14.14
CA ARG A 180 7.85 -0.26 13.43
C ARG A 180 9.25 -0.36 12.81
N PHE A 181 10.21 -0.94 13.53
CA PHE A 181 11.59 -1.12 13.05
C PHE A 181 11.68 -1.97 11.77
N THR A 182 10.73 -2.87 11.52
CA THR A 182 10.72 -3.71 10.32
C THR A 182 10.56 -2.89 9.04
N ARG A 183 9.94 -1.72 9.09
CA ARG A 183 9.84 -0.79 7.96
C ARG A 183 11.21 -0.25 7.56
N LEU A 184 12.10 -0.05 8.53
CA LEU A 184 13.48 0.37 8.27
C LEU A 184 14.30 -0.80 7.73
N CYS A 185 14.26 -1.94 8.42
CA CYS A 185 14.99 -3.14 8.00
C CYS A 185 14.61 -3.58 6.59
N SER A 186 13.32 -3.51 6.22
CA SER A 186 12.86 -3.91 4.90
C SER A 186 13.50 -3.09 3.78
N MET A 187 13.77 -1.79 3.98
CA MET A 187 14.50 -0.96 3.01
C MET A 187 15.91 -1.48 2.77
N HIS A 188 16.62 -1.92 3.81
CA HIS A 188 17.94 -2.52 3.68
C HIS A 188 17.91 -3.91 3.04
N LEU A 189 16.77 -4.61 3.14
CA LEU A 189 16.56 -5.92 2.52
C LEU A 189 16.07 -5.82 1.07
N GLY A 190 15.77 -4.62 0.57
CA GLY A 190 15.39 -4.38 -0.83
C GLY A 190 13.92 -4.05 -1.07
N CYS A 191 13.20 -3.55 -0.06
CA CYS A 191 11.88 -2.95 -0.24
C CYS A 191 11.99 -1.74 -1.21
N PRO A 192 11.11 -1.63 -2.22
CA PRO A 192 11.23 -0.60 -3.26
C PRO A 192 10.95 0.81 -2.75
N PHE A 193 10.11 0.95 -1.71
CA PHE A 193 9.82 2.23 -1.06
C PHE A 193 9.28 2.03 0.35
N MET A 194 9.47 3.04 1.21
CA MET A 194 8.91 3.10 2.55
C MET A 194 7.63 3.94 2.56
N TYR A 195 6.56 3.40 3.15
CA TYR A 195 5.35 4.18 3.45
C TYR A 195 5.59 5.14 4.62
N VAL A 196 5.27 6.43 4.43
CA VAL A 196 5.49 7.52 5.40
C VAL A 196 4.27 8.43 5.51
N SER A 197 4.15 9.15 6.62
CA SER A 197 3.12 10.20 6.82
C SER A 197 3.72 11.60 6.59
N LEU A 198 2.90 12.54 6.12
CA LEU A 198 3.24 13.97 6.07
C LEU A 198 2.79 14.73 7.33
N GLY A 199 1.93 14.11 8.12
CA GLY A 199 1.46 14.58 9.42
C GLY A 199 1.07 13.36 10.24
N ASP A 200 -0.20 13.29 10.66
CA ASP A 200 -0.72 12.16 11.41
C ASP A 200 -0.57 10.83 10.64
N PRO A 201 -0.11 9.75 11.31
CA PRO A 201 -0.02 8.43 10.71
C PRO A 201 -1.37 7.91 10.20
N VAL A 202 -1.38 7.37 8.97
CA VAL A 202 -2.56 6.70 8.39
C VAL A 202 -2.67 5.24 8.88
N ALA A 203 -1.54 4.65 9.29
CA ALA A 203 -1.47 3.31 9.84
C ALA A 203 -0.55 3.23 11.08
N PRO A 204 -0.82 2.34 12.05
CA PRO A 204 0.03 2.17 13.23
C PRO A 204 1.50 1.90 12.91
N GLY A 205 2.39 2.58 13.63
CA GLY A 205 3.84 2.47 13.47
C GLY A 205 4.41 3.06 12.17
N GLN A 206 3.66 3.90 11.44
CA GLN A 206 4.18 4.61 10.27
C GLN A 206 5.15 5.73 10.70
N TYR A 207 6.29 5.85 10.01
CA TYR A 207 7.24 6.96 10.23
C TYR A 207 6.71 8.24 9.57
N SER A 208 6.96 9.40 10.18
CA SER A 208 6.86 10.66 9.47
C SER A 208 7.92 10.70 8.36
N LEU A 209 7.67 11.49 7.32
CA LEU A 209 8.65 11.70 6.25
C LEU A 209 9.96 12.27 6.80
N GLU A 210 9.88 13.15 7.80
CA GLU A 210 11.05 13.72 8.46
C GLU A 210 11.87 12.66 9.21
N ASP A 211 11.21 11.79 9.99
CA ASP A 211 11.87 10.68 10.67
C ASP A 211 12.54 9.74 9.65
N ALA A 212 11.86 9.42 8.55
CA ALA A 212 12.40 8.56 7.51
C ALA A 212 13.66 9.18 6.85
N ARG A 213 13.69 10.51 6.65
CA ARG A 213 14.86 11.22 6.13
C ARG A 213 16.03 11.16 7.11
N ARG A 214 15.79 11.46 8.39
CA ARG A 214 16.78 11.37 9.47
C ARG A 214 17.38 9.97 9.56
N LEU A 215 16.54 8.93 9.54
CA LEU A 215 16.97 7.53 9.59
C LEU A 215 17.76 7.09 8.35
N SER A 216 17.47 7.67 7.18
CA SER A 216 18.20 7.36 5.94
C SER A 216 19.61 7.99 5.86
N GLY A 217 19.97 8.81 6.86
CA GLY A 217 21.20 9.61 6.86
C GLY A 217 21.18 10.76 5.85
N VAL A 218 19.99 11.21 5.45
CA VAL A 218 19.79 12.35 4.55
C VAL A 218 19.30 13.52 5.39
N MET A 219 20.24 14.35 5.82
CA MET A 219 19.98 15.71 6.30
C MET A 219 19.82 16.65 5.11
#